data_AF-A0A6J6KIQ0-F1
#
_entry.id   AF-A0A6J6KIQ0-F1
#
_cell.length_a   1.000
_cell.length_b   1.000
_cell.length_c   1.000
_cell.angle_alpha   90.00
_cell.angle_beta   90.00
_cell.angle_gamma   90.00
#
_symmetry.space_group_name_H-M   'P 1'
#
loop_
_entity.id
_entity.type
_entity.pdbx_description
1 polymer ?
#
loop_
_entity_poly.entity_id
_entity_poly.type
_entity_poly.pdbx_seq_one_letter_code
_entity_poly.pdbx_strand_id
1 'polypeptide(L)' 'MKALKVAGIRAELDASDDRMQKKVRNAQMQKIPYMLIAGEEDQKAGAVSFRYRNGEQKNGIPLADAIAEISEAVRARTQV' A
#
# COMPACT_ATOMS: atom_id res chain seq x y z
N MET A 1 -7.77 5.74 -3.59
CA MET A 1 -8.07 5.29 -4.98
C MET A 1 -7.91 6.38 -6.03
N LYS A 2 -8.62 7.51 -5.95
CA LYS A 2 -8.64 8.56 -7.02
C LYS A 2 -7.24 9.13 -7.32
N ALA A 3 -6.44 9.43 -6.30
CA ALA A 3 -5.09 9.96 -6.47
C ALA A 3 -4.11 8.98 -7.15
N LEU A 4 -4.16 7.69 -6.80
CA LEU A 4 -3.31 6.65 -7.40
C LEU A 4 -3.64 6.43 -8.88
N LYS A 5 -4.93 6.43 -9.24
CA LYS A 5 -5.37 6.33 -10.63
C LYS A 5 -4.92 7.53 -11.47
N VAL A 6 -5.01 8.75 -10.94
CA VAL A 6 -4.52 9.96 -11.61
C VAL A 6 -3.02 9.91 -11.84
N ALA A 7 -2.25 9.31 -10.92
CA ALA A 7 -0.82 9.11 -11.05
C ALA A 7 -0.43 7.95 -12.00
N GLY A 8 -1.40 7.28 -12.65
CA GLY A 8 -1.15 6.15 -13.54
C GLY A 8 -0.73 4.86 -12.82
N ILE A 9 -0.92 4.81 -11.49
CA ILE A 9 -0.56 3.66 -10.66
C ILE A 9 -1.70 2.64 -10.68
N ARG A 10 -1.37 1.39 -10.98
CA ARG A 10 -2.30 0.26 -10.83
C ARG A 10 -2.47 -0.06 -9.35
N ALA A 11 -3.66 0.24 -8.83
CA ALA A 11 -4.02 -0.04 -7.44
C ALA A 11 -5.42 -0.66 -7.38
N GLU A 12 -5.57 -1.66 -6.52
CA GLU A 12 -6.83 -2.33 -6.22
C GLU A 12 -7.12 -2.22 -4.72
N LEU A 13 -8.40 -2.15 -4.34
CA LEU A 13 -8.83 -2.07 -2.96
C LEU A 13 -9.48 -3.40 -2.62
N ASP A 14 -8.87 -4.15 -1.70
CA ASP A 14 -9.49 -5.34 -1.12
C ASP A 14 -10.47 -4.93 0.00
N ALA A 15 -11.74 -4.77 -0.38
CA ALA A 15 -12.84 -4.43 0.52
C ALA A 15 -13.53 -5.66 1.15
N SER A 16 -12.96 -6.86 1.03
CA SER A 16 -13.57 -8.10 1.56
C SER A 16 -13.70 -8.07 3.09
N ASP A 17 -14.63 -8.81 3.67
CA ASP A 17 -14.74 -8.97 5.14
C ASP A 17 -13.68 -9.93 5.74
N ASP A 18 -12.71 -10.35 4.93
CA ASP A 18 -11.61 -11.20 5.38
C ASP A 18 -10.73 -10.52 6.43
N ARG A 19 -10.23 -11.33 7.38
CA ARG A 19 -9.26 -10.87 8.38
C ARG A 19 -8.05 -10.23 7.71
N MET A 20 -7.54 -9.14 8.28
CA MET A 20 -6.40 -8.40 7.74
C MET A 20 -5.20 -9.28 7.38
N GLN A 21 -4.85 -10.24 8.25
CA GLN A 21 -3.77 -11.20 8.00
C GLN A 21 -3.98 -12.03 6.72
N LYS A 22 -5.23 -12.42 6.43
CA LYS A 22 -5.57 -13.19 5.22
C LYS A 22 -5.44 -12.31 3.98
N LYS A 23 -5.91 -11.06 4.02
CA LYS A 23 -5.73 -10.09 2.92
C LYS A 23 -4.27 -9.85 2.60
N VAL A 24 -3.44 -9.61 3.63
CA VAL A 24 -1.99 -9.43 3.47
C VAL A 24 -1.36 -10.67 2.84
N ARG A 25 -1.71 -11.87 3.31
CA ARG A 25 -1.21 -13.12 2.72
C ARG A 25 -1.63 -13.27 1.26
N ASN A 26 -2.88 -12.95 0.91
CA ASN A 26 -3.37 -13.00 -0.47
C ASN A 26 -2.59 -12.04 -1.38
N ALA A 27 -2.38 -10.80 -0.95
CA ALA A 27 -1.59 -9.83 -1.70
C ALA A 27 -0.12 -10.25 -1.86
N GLN A 28 0.48 -10.88 -0.83
CA GLN A 28 1.81 -11.48 -0.94
C GLN A 28 1.85 -12.64 -1.96
N MET A 29 0.84 -13.52 -1.96
CA MET A 29 0.75 -14.61 -2.94
C MET A 29 0.60 -14.10 -4.37
N GLN A 30 -0.11 -12.99 -4.55
CA GLN A 30 -0.22 -12.27 -5.83
C GLN A 30 1.04 -11.50 -6.22
N LYS A 31 2.09 -11.53 -5.37
CA LYS A 31 3.38 -10.85 -5.60
C LYS A 31 3.24 -9.34 -5.78
N ILE A 32 2.30 -8.73 -5.06
CA ILE A 32 2.10 -7.28 -5.09
C ILE A 32 3.32 -6.60 -4.43
N PRO A 33 3.99 -5.64 -5.11
CA PRO A 33 5.21 -4.99 -4.61
C PRO A 33 4.93 -4.07 -3.40
N TYR A 34 3.83 -3.33 -3.46
CA TYR A 34 3.40 -2.39 -2.42
C TYR A 34 2.02 -2.77 -1.89
N MET A 35 1.93 -3.14 -0.62
CA MET A 35 0.66 -3.29 0.07
C MET A 35 0.43 -2.08 0.98
N LEU A 36 -0.60 -1.28 0.67
CA LEU A 36 -1.09 -0.26 1.60
C LEU A 36 -2.06 -0.88 2.59
N ILE A 37 -1.77 -0.67 3.86
CA ILE A 37 -2.60 -1.05 4.98
C ILE A 37 -3.08 0.22 5.65
N ALA A 38 -4.40 0.37 5.77
CA ALA A 38 -5.01 1.47 6.51
C ALA A 38 -5.83 0.85 7.64
N GLY A 39 -5.19 0.62 8.79
CA GLY A 39 -5.89 0.19 10.01
C GLY A 39 -6.68 1.32 10.64
N GLU A 40 -7.43 1.02 11.70
CA GLU A 40 -8.23 2.03 12.42
C GLU A 40 -7.34 3.15 12.99
N GLU A 41 -6.18 2.80 13.56
CA GLU A 41 -5.23 3.76 14.11
C GLU A 41 -4.58 4.61 13.01
N ASP A 42 -4.16 3.99 11.91
CA ASP A 42 -3.59 4.70 10.76
C ASP A 42 -4.60 5.70 10.18
N GLN A 43 -5.86 5.29 10.02
CA GLN A 43 -6.94 6.15 9.52
C GLN A 43 -7.20 7.34 10.44
N LYS A 44 -7.21 7.13 11.76
CA LYS A 44 -7.36 8.22 12.75
C LYS A 44 -6.19 9.22 12.67
N ALA A 45 -4.99 8.74 12.36
CA ALA A 45 -3.79 9.56 12.22
C ALA A 45 -3.61 10.17 10.82
N GLY A 46 -4.48 9.86 9.85
CA GLY A 46 -4.28 10.27 8.44
C GLY A 46 -3.06 9.62 7.78
N ALA A 47 -2.61 8.49 8.33
CA ALA A 47 -1.46 7.73 7.90
C ALA A 47 -1.87 6.40 7.26
N VAL A 48 -0.88 5.70 6.72
CA VAL A 48 -0.96 4.34 6.20
C VAL A 48 0.32 3.59 6.54
N SER A 49 0.21 2.27 6.55
CA SER A 49 1.34 1.37 6.74
C SER A 49 1.64 0.65 5.42
N PHE A 50 2.89 0.72 4.97
CA PHE A 50 3.37 -0.09 3.86
C PHE A 50 3.85 -1.44 4.33
N ARG A 51 3.53 -2.45 3.54
CA ARG A 51 4.20 -3.73 3.59
C ARG A 51 4.74 -4.06 2.21
N TYR A 52 6.03 -4.36 2.16
CA TYR A 52 6.73 -4.70 0.93
C TYR A 52 6.69 -6.21 0.71
N ARG A 53 6.91 -6.63 -0.53
CA ARG A 53 6.94 -8.06 -0.88
C ARG A 53 8.10 -8.80 -0.22
N ASN A 54 9.22 -8.13 0.02
CA ASN A 54 10.41 -8.68 0.69
C ASN A 54 10.17 -8.99 2.19
N GLY A 55 9.03 -8.58 2.75
CA GLY A 55 8.68 -8.79 4.16
C GLY A 55 8.91 -7.57 5.05
N GLU A 56 9.57 -6.52 4.55
CA GLU A 56 9.74 -5.25 5.25
C GLU A 56 8.40 -4.52 5.41
N GLN A 57 8.29 -3.75 6.49
CA GLN A 57 7.10 -2.99 6.82
C GLN A 57 7.49 -1.60 7.34
N LYS A 58 6.76 -0.57 6.90
CA LYS A 58 6.96 0.83 7.30
C LYS A 58 5.61 1.42 7.70
N ASN A 59 5.45 1.78 8.96
CA ASN A 59 4.17 2.20 9.54
C ASN A 59 4.09 3.72 9.71
N GLY A 60 2.88 4.26 9.82
CA GLY A 60 2.67 5.67 10.17
C GLY A 60 3.11 6.66 9.08
N ILE A 61 3.08 6.24 7.81
CA ILE A 61 3.44 7.09 6.68
C ILE A 61 2.23 7.96 6.35
N PRO A 62 2.34 9.29 6.31
CA PRO A 62 1.24 10.14 5.87
C PRO A 62 0.77 9.72 4.46
N LEU A 63 -0.53 9.76 4.22
CA LEU A 63 -1.09 9.29 2.94
C LEU A 63 -0.47 10.01 1.72
N ALA A 64 -0.14 11.30 1.87
CA ALA A 64 0.50 12.09 0.83
C ALA A 64 1.91 11.56 0.49
N ASP A 65 2.73 11.30 1.50
CA ASP A 65 4.08 10.74 1.35
C ASP A 65 4.04 9.33 0.77
N ALA A 66 3.06 8.52 1.19
CA ALA A 66 2.86 7.19 0.63
C ALA A 66 2.61 7.24 -0.90
N ILE A 67 1.75 8.15 -1.36
CA ILE A 67 1.49 8.31 -2.80
C ILE A 67 2.74 8.81 -3.54
N ALA A 68 3.49 9.73 -2.93
CA ALA A 68 4.74 10.24 -3.50
C ALA A 68 5.80 9.13 -3.66
N GLU A 69 6.02 8.33 -2.61
CA GLU A 69 6.98 7.21 -2.61
C GLU A 69 6.65 6.19 -3.71
N ILE A 70 5.38 5.79 -3.84
CA ILE A 70 4.97 4.85 -4.89
C ILE A 70 5.12 5.47 -6.28
N SER A 71 4.76 6.75 -6.44
CA SER A 71 4.88 7.45 -7.71
C SER A 71 6.33 7.56 -8.16
N GLU A 72 7.24 7.84 -7.22
CA GLU A 72 8.68 7.91 -7.48
C GLU A 72 9.24 6.54 -7.85
N ALA A 73 8.89 5.49 -7.12
CA ALA A 73 9.33 4.12 -7.42
C ALA A 73 8.85 3.66 -8.82
N VAL A 74 7.62 4.00 -9.19
CA VAL A 74 7.07 3.72 -10.53
C VAL A 74 7.83 4.49 -11.61
N ARG A 75 8.16 5.78 -11.39
CA ARG A 75 8.96 6.59 -12.32
C ARG A 75 10.39 6.09 -12.47
N ALA A 76 11.03 5.75 -11.35
CA ALA A 76 12.41 5.25 -11.30
C ALA A 76 12.53 3.79 -11.78
N ARG A 77 11.41 3.07 -11.94
CA ARG A 77 11.37 1.64 -12.25
C ARG A 77 12.16 0.80 -11.23
N THR A 78 12.13 1.22 -9.97
CA THR A 78 12.81 0.53 -8.88
C THR A 78 12.01 -0.68 -8.46
N GLN A 79 12.70 -1.81 -8.23
CA GLN A 79 12.09 -3.03 -7.73
C GLN A 79 12.17 -3.06 -6.21
N VAL A 80 11.03 -3.23 -5.54
CA VAL A 80 10.89 -3.38 -4.07
C VAL A 80 10.38 -4.75 -3.67
#